data_AF-A0A7R9MLH5-F1
#
_entry.id   AF-A0A7R9MLH5-F1
#
_cell.length_a   1.000
_cell.length_b   1.000
_cell.length_c   1.000
_cell.angle_alpha   90.00
_cell.angle_beta   90.00
_cell.angle_gamma   90.00
#
_symmetry.space_group_name_H-M   'P 1'
#
loop_
_entity.id
_entity.type
_entity.pdbx_description
1 polymer ?
#
loop_
_entity_poly.entity_id
_entity_poly.type
_entity_poly.pdbx_seq_one_letter_code
_entity_poly.pdbx_strand_id
1 'polypeptide(L)'
;MLSWLIFVTKLGPYLMKNRKPFVLREIMIAYNLVLVVINAYFIYASLKWLEFGRKSWNPRLPPSNQWSQKAIALLPLKCFYFYTKLFDLLDTIFFVLRKKSNQISFLHVYHHFMVPILVWLTFKQCPVIVIVEVFCLLNSIVHTVMYLYYLLSAFGPQIQPYLWWKRYITRLQLIQFAILIVYSIYCVTSGDLDLPESLKWLGAIQPFIFFYMFS
;
A
#
# COMPACT_ATOMS: atom_id res chain seq x y z
N MET A 1 -7.42 -5.97 12.61
CA MET A 1 -5.99 -5.64 12.73
C MET A 1 -5.29 -6.41 13.86
N LEU A 2 -5.73 -6.32 15.12
CA LEU A 2 -5.10 -7.07 16.23
C LEU A 2 -5.15 -8.59 16.03
N SER A 3 -6.29 -9.13 15.60
CA SER A 3 -6.44 -10.56 15.27
C SER A 3 -5.45 -11.01 14.19
N TRP A 4 -5.29 -10.21 13.13
CA TRP A 4 -4.31 -10.46 12.08
C TRP A 4 -2.88 -10.45 12.63
N LEU A 5 -2.51 -9.45 13.44
CA LEU A 5 -1.16 -9.35 14.02
C LEU A 5 -0.83 -10.55 14.90
N ILE A 6 -1.77 -10.95 15.77
CA ILE A 6 -1.64 -12.15 16.62
C ILE A 6 -1.50 -13.41 15.76
N PHE A 7 -2.30 -13.51 14.70
CA PHE A 7 -2.22 -14.62 13.77
C PHE A 7 -0.83 -14.70 13.10
N VAL A 8 -0.35 -13.62 12.50
CA VAL A 8 0.89 -13.68 11.71
C VAL A 8 2.16 -13.80 12.56
N THR A 9 2.15 -13.30 13.79
CA THR A 9 3.34 -13.31 14.67
C THR A 9 3.38 -14.49 15.64
N LYS A 10 2.23 -14.98 16.11
CA LYS A 10 2.15 -15.98 17.18
C LYS A 10 1.37 -17.23 16.77
N LEU A 11 0.05 -17.08 16.56
CA LEU A 11 -0.85 -18.21 16.44
C LEU A 11 -0.59 -19.03 15.17
N GLY A 12 -0.46 -18.37 14.01
CA GLY A 12 -0.20 -19.03 12.74
C GLY A 12 1.12 -19.81 12.72
N PRO A 13 2.27 -19.20 13.10
CA PRO A 13 3.53 -19.92 13.26
C PRO A 13 3.45 -21.11 14.24
N TYR A 14 2.74 -20.95 15.35
CA TYR A 14 2.50 -22.03 16.32
C TYR A 14 1.72 -23.19 15.69
N LEU A 15 0.61 -22.92 15.02
CA LEU A 15 -0.22 -23.92 14.33
C LEU A 15 0.53 -24.63 13.19
N MET A 16 1.48 -23.94 12.55
CA MET A 16 2.30 -24.46 11.45
C MET A 16 3.57 -25.19 11.91
N LYS A 17 3.92 -25.16 13.21
CA LYS A 17 5.18 -25.72 13.74
C LYS A 17 5.37 -27.17 13.30
N ASN A 18 4.36 -28.01 13.51
CA ASN A 18 4.38 -29.45 13.21
C ASN A 18 3.70 -29.82 11.88
N ARG A 19 3.42 -28.83 11.01
CA ARG A 19 2.81 -29.05 9.70
C ARG A 19 3.83 -28.83 8.59
N LYS A 20 3.64 -29.55 7.48
CA LYS A 20 4.35 -29.29 6.21
C LYS A 20 3.86 -27.96 5.61
N PRO A 21 4.71 -27.20 4.90
CA PRO A 21 4.29 -25.97 4.24
C PRO A 21 3.21 -26.26 3.19
N PHE A 22 2.17 -25.43 3.14
CA PHE A 22 1.11 -25.57 2.15
C PHE A 22 1.60 -25.25 0.73
N VAL A 23 1.11 -26.00 -0.25
CA VAL A 23 1.35 -25.74 -1.68
C VAL A 23 0.20 -24.89 -2.20
N LEU A 24 0.39 -23.57 -2.24
CA LEU A 24 -0.66 -22.59 -2.57
C LEU A 24 -0.45 -21.95 -3.96
N ARG A 25 0.21 -22.64 -4.90
CA ARG A 25 0.68 -22.06 -6.16
C ARG A 25 -0.46 -21.40 -6.96
N GLU A 26 -1.50 -22.16 -7.28
CA GLU A 26 -2.62 -21.68 -8.12
C GLU A 26 -3.36 -20.51 -7.45
N ILE A 27 -3.57 -20.61 -6.13
CA ILE A 27 -4.19 -19.53 -5.35
C ILE A 27 -3.35 -18.26 -5.41
N MET A 28 -2.02 -18.38 -5.27
CA MET A 28 -1.13 -17.23 -5.36
C MET A 28 -1.07 -16.64 -6.77
N ILE A 29 -1.14 -17.45 -7.83
CA ILE A 29 -1.22 -16.94 -9.21
C ILE A 29 -2.49 -16.10 -9.38
N ALA A 30 -3.65 -16.66 -9.02
CA ALA A 30 -4.93 -15.94 -9.10
C ALA A 30 -4.93 -14.66 -8.26
N TYR A 31 -4.46 -14.76 -7.01
CA TYR A 31 -4.38 -13.63 -6.08
C TYR A 31 -3.47 -12.50 -6.60
N ASN A 32 -2.26 -12.82 -7.06
CA ASN A 32 -1.34 -11.80 -7.58
C ASN A 32 -1.87 -11.18 -8.87
N LEU A 33 -2.52 -11.96 -9.76
CA LEU A 33 -3.15 -11.44 -10.97
C LEU A 33 -4.28 -10.45 -10.63
N VAL A 34 -5.14 -10.80 -9.68
CA VAL A 34 -6.20 -9.90 -9.20
C VAL A 34 -5.60 -8.60 -8.66
N LEU A 35 -4.52 -8.68 -7.89
CA LEU A 35 -3.86 -7.49 -7.36
C LEU A 35 -3.19 -6.63 -8.44
N VAL A 36 -2.59 -7.23 -9.48
CA VAL A 36 -2.08 -6.48 -10.63
C VAL A 36 -3.21 -5.69 -11.30
N VAL A 37 -4.34 -6.33 -11.57
CA VAL A 37 -5.50 -5.68 -12.23
C VAL A 37 -6.08 -4.57 -11.36
N ILE A 38 -6.29 -4.82 -10.07
CA ILE A 38 -6.85 -3.82 -9.16
C ILE A 38 -5.91 -2.62 -9.01
N ASN A 39 -4.61 -2.84 -8.84
CA ASN A 39 -3.66 -1.72 -8.73
C ASN A 39 -3.55 -0.94 -10.05
N ALA A 40 -3.57 -1.60 -11.22
CA ALA A 40 -3.62 -0.93 -12.51
C ALA A 40 -4.88 -0.05 -12.66
N TYR A 41 -6.03 -0.53 -12.21
CA TYR A 41 -7.26 0.27 -12.14
C TYR A 41 -7.09 1.50 -11.24
N PHE A 42 -6.47 1.37 -10.06
CA PHE A 42 -6.23 2.50 -9.17
C PHE A 42 -5.21 3.50 -9.72
N ILE A 43 -4.21 3.07 -10.48
CA ILE A 43 -3.34 3.98 -11.24
C ILE A 43 -4.19 4.87 -12.16
N TYR A 44 -5.05 4.26 -12.97
CA TYR A 44 -5.93 5.00 -13.88
C TYR A 44 -6.88 5.93 -13.13
N ALA A 45 -7.53 5.44 -12.07
CA ALA A 45 -8.48 6.22 -11.29
C ALA A 45 -7.81 7.43 -10.62
N SER A 46 -6.63 7.24 -10.03
CA SER A 46 -5.87 8.32 -9.39
C SER A 46 -5.33 9.33 -10.40
N LEU A 47 -4.83 8.89 -11.56
CA LEU A 47 -4.44 9.81 -12.64
C LEU A 47 -5.61 10.67 -13.11
N LYS A 48 -6.79 10.07 -13.29
CA LYS A 48 -8.00 10.81 -13.68
C LYS A 48 -8.40 11.83 -12.62
N TRP A 49 -8.34 11.45 -11.34
CA TRP A 49 -8.69 12.36 -10.23
C TRP A 49 -7.71 13.53 -10.11
N LEU A 50 -6.41 13.26 -10.29
CA LEU A 50 -5.34 14.26 -10.29
C LEU A 50 -5.28 15.12 -11.57
N GLU A 51 -6.22 14.92 -12.51
CA GLU A 51 -6.22 15.56 -13.83
C GLU A 51 -4.86 15.41 -14.51
N PHE A 52 -4.32 14.19 -14.52
CA PHE A 52 -3.02 13.83 -15.09
C PHE A 52 -1.86 14.71 -14.56
N GLY A 53 -1.93 15.11 -13.29
CA GLY A 53 -0.88 15.86 -12.60
C GLY A 53 -1.17 17.35 -12.43
N ARG A 54 -2.21 17.89 -13.07
CA ARG A 54 -2.57 19.31 -12.95
C ARG A 54 -2.93 19.70 -11.50
N LYS A 55 -3.56 18.79 -10.75
CA LYS A 55 -3.95 19.01 -9.36
C LYS A 55 -2.87 18.66 -8.34
N SER A 56 -1.82 17.94 -8.74
CA SER A 56 -0.79 17.43 -7.82
C SER A 56 0.00 18.53 -7.11
N TRP A 57 -0.01 19.76 -7.63
CA TRP A 57 0.78 20.87 -7.07
C TRP A 57 -0.05 21.86 -6.27
N ASN A 58 -1.35 21.61 -6.09
CA ASN A 58 -2.19 22.45 -5.25
C ASN A 58 -2.60 21.67 -3.98
N PRO A 59 -1.85 21.79 -2.88
CA PRO A 59 -2.19 21.12 -1.62
C PRO A 59 -3.46 21.69 -0.99
N ARG A 60 -3.92 22.87 -1.44
CA ARG A 60 -5.14 23.55 -0.99
C ARG A 60 -6.32 23.15 -1.88
N LEU A 61 -6.82 21.93 -1.69
CA LEU A 61 -8.05 21.45 -2.33
C LEU A 61 -8.99 20.83 -1.28
N PRO A 62 -10.31 21.05 -1.43
CA PRO A 62 -11.10 22.11 -0.80
C PRO A 62 -11.31 21.91 0.73
N PRO A 63 -11.83 22.91 1.47
CA PRO A 63 -11.99 22.86 2.93
C PRO A 63 -12.82 21.67 3.45
N SER A 64 -12.49 21.24 4.67
CA SER A 64 -12.97 20.08 5.43
C SER A 64 -14.46 20.09 5.75
N ASN A 65 -15.13 21.23 5.56
CA ASN A 65 -16.59 21.35 5.66
C ASN A 65 -17.34 20.72 4.47
N GLN A 66 -16.64 20.19 3.47
CA GLN A 66 -17.26 19.67 2.26
C GLN A 66 -17.18 18.14 2.17
N TRP A 67 -18.10 17.48 2.87
CA TRP A 67 -18.88 16.36 2.29
C TRP A 67 -19.67 16.86 1.07
N SER A 68 -19.00 17.53 0.14
CA SER A 68 -19.56 17.96 -1.12
C SER A 68 -20.05 16.73 -1.85
N GLN A 69 -21.00 16.92 -2.75
CA GLN A 69 -21.48 15.86 -3.63
C GLN A 69 -20.32 15.13 -4.34
N LYS A 70 -19.21 15.83 -4.61
CA LYS A 70 -17.96 15.25 -5.14
C LYS A 70 -17.28 14.30 -4.15
N ALA A 71 -17.15 14.67 -2.87
CA ALA A 71 -16.55 13.81 -1.84
C ALA A 71 -17.39 12.55 -1.60
N ILE A 72 -18.72 12.71 -1.51
CA ILE A 72 -19.67 11.59 -1.36
C ILE A 72 -19.60 10.65 -2.56
N ALA A 73 -19.56 11.20 -3.79
CA ALA A 73 -19.46 10.39 -5.01
C ALA A 73 -18.16 9.58 -5.11
N LEU A 74 -17.09 10.00 -4.43
CA LEU A 74 -15.81 9.29 -4.41
C LEU A 74 -15.71 8.24 -3.30
N LEU A 75 -16.60 8.27 -2.31
CA LEU A 75 -16.56 7.36 -1.17
C LEU A 75 -16.52 5.88 -1.56
N PRO A 76 -17.32 5.38 -2.53
CA PRO A 76 -17.25 3.98 -2.95
C PRO A 76 -15.86 3.59 -3.46
N LEU A 77 -15.21 4.47 -4.23
CA LEU A 77 -13.86 4.24 -4.75
C LEU A 77 -12.82 4.24 -3.62
N LYS A 78 -12.95 5.14 -2.63
CA LYS A 78 -12.06 5.19 -1.46
C LYS A 78 -12.23 3.98 -0.55
N CYS A 79 -13.48 3.56 -0.31
CA CYS A 79 -13.78 2.32 0.40
C CYS A 79 -13.18 1.13 -0.35
N PHE A 80 -13.31 1.07 -1.67
CA PHE A 80 -12.70 -0.01 -2.46
C PHE A 80 -11.19 -0.05 -2.28
N TYR A 81 -10.49 1.11 -2.36
CA TYR A 81 -9.05 1.17 -2.10
C TYR A 81 -8.69 0.72 -0.69
N PHE A 82 -9.46 1.11 0.33
CA PHE A 82 -9.24 0.62 1.69
C PHE A 82 -9.37 -0.90 1.78
N TYR A 83 -10.37 -1.50 1.12
CA TYR A 83 -10.51 -2.96 1.07
C TYR A 83 -9.34 -3.64 0.36
N THR A 84 -8.71 -3.03 -0.64
CA THR A 84 -7.49 -3.61 -1.24
C THR A 84 -6.36 -3.68 -0.23
N LYS A 85 -6.17 -2.66 0.61
CA LYS A 85 -5.15 -2.68 1.68
C LYS A 85 -5.43 -3.74 2.74
N LEU A 86 -6.71 -4.06 3.00
CA LEU A 86 -7.07 -5.21 3.83
C LEU A 86 -6.83 -6.55 3.11
N PHE A 87 -7.02 -6.59 1.80
CA PHE A 87 -6.76 -7.77 0.99
C PHE A 87 -5.26 -8.08 0.91
N ASP A 88 -4.41 -7.05 0.83
CA ASP A 88 -2.94 -7.14 0.89
C ASP A 88 -2.45 -7.87 2.17
N LEU A 89 -3.25 -7.91 3.25
CA LEU A 89 -2.93 -8.65 4.48
C LEU A 89 -2.81 -10.17 4.28
N LEU A 90 -3.39 -10.70 3.19
CA LEU A 90 -3.28 -12.10 2.80
C LEU A 90 -1.84 -12.48 2.42
N ASP A 91 -1.00 -11.53 1.99
CA ASP A 91 0.43 -11.77 1.68
C ASP A 91 1.13 -12.44 2.86
N THR A 92 0.99 -11.85 4.05
CA THR A 92 1.61 -12.36 5.27
C THR A 92 1.00 -13.68 5.71
N ILE A 93 -0.30 -13.88 5.49
CA ILE A 93 -0.98 -15.16 5.76
C ILE A 93 -0.38 -16.25 4.86
N PHE A 94 -0.17 -15.99 3.57
CA PHE A 94 0.48 -16.93 2.67
C PHE A 94 1.92 -17.23 3.10
N PHE A 95 2.69 -16.24 3.57
CA PHE A 95 4.04 -16.48 4.10
C PHE A 95 4.03 -17.40 5.31
N VAL A 96 3.09 -17.22 6.24
CA VAL A 96 2.93 -18.11 7.41
C VAL A 96 2.59 -19.53 6.98
N LEU A 97 1.58 -19.70 6.13
CA LEU A 97 1.12 -21.02 5.67
C LEU A 97 2.18 -21.75 4.83
N ARG A 98 3.05 -21.02 4.14
CA ARG A 98 4.17 -21.59 3.37
C ARG A 98 5.47 -21.72 4.18
N LYS A 99 5.45 -21.39 5.47
CA LYS A 99 6.62 -21.36 6.37
C LYS A 99 7.79 -20.53 5.80
N LYS A 100 7.47 -19.39 5.18
CA LYS A 100 8.43 -18.41 4.63
C LYS A 100 8.65 -17.26 5.61
N SER A 101 9.10 -17.59 6.83
CA SER A 101 9.33 -16.61 7.90
C SER A 101 10.36 -15.53 7.54
N ASN A 102 11.32 -15.85 6.67
CA ASN A 102 12.28 -14.89 6.15
C ASN A 102 11.65 -13.73 5.34
N GLN A 103 10.41 -13.89 4.88
CA GLN A 103 9.66 -12.82 4.20
C GLN A 103 8.82 -11.97 5.18
N ILE A 104 8.66 -12.42 6.43
CA ILE A 104 7.89 -11.72 7.47
C ILE A 104 8.87 -10.88 8.30
N SER A 105 9.43 -9.83 7.69
CA SER A 105 10.28 -8.88 8.41
C SER A 105 9.45 -7.94 9.29
N PHE A 106 10.09 -7.29 10.26
CA PHE A 106 9.44 -6.25 11.07
C PHE A 106 8.87 -5.13 10.18
N LEU A 107 9.62 -4.70 9.17
CA LEU A 107 9.17 -3.74 8.15
C LEU A 107 7.89 -4.20 7.44
N HIS A 108 7.86 -5.44 6.97
CA HIS A 108 6.69 -6.00 6.28
C HIS A 108 5.45 -5.95 7.19
N VAL A 109 5.58 -6.42 8.43
CA VAL A 109 4.46 -6.42 9.38
C VAL A 109 4.04 -5.00 9.76
N TYR A 110 5.00 -4.10 10.01
CA TYR A 110 4.72 -2.69 10.33
C TYR A 110 3.97 -2.00 9.19
N HIS A 111 4.43 -2.17 7.95
CA HIS A 111 3.78 -1.63 6.75
C HIS A 111 2.34 -2.14 6.60
N HIS A 112 2.14 -3.46 6.60
CA HIS A 112 0.81 -4.05 6.47
C HIS A 112 -0.10 -3.75 7.67
N PHE A 113 0.44 -3.39 8.83
CA PHE A 113 -0.34 -2.93 9.96
C PHE A 113 -0.74 -1.44 9.85
N MET A 114 0.22 -0.57 9.54
CA MET A 114 0.03 0.87 9.55
C MET A 114 -0.73 1.39 8.33
N VAL A 115 -0.43 0.90 7.12
CA VAL A 115 -1.03 1.43 5.88
C VAL A 115 -2.56 1.35 5.88
N PRO A 116 -3.22 0.21 6.22
CA PRO A 116 -4.69 0.16 6.28
C PRO A 116 -5.27 1.13 7.32
N ILE A 117 -4.61 1.32 8.46
CA ILE A 117 -5.05 2.23 9.52
C ILE A 117 -4.97 3.68 9.04
N LEU A 118 -3.85 4.08 8.45
CA LEU A 118 -3.64 5.45 7.96
C LEU A 118 -4.61 5.79 6.81
N VAL A 119 -4.82 4.85 5.90
CA VAL A 119 -5.79 5.00 4.79
C VAL A 119 -7.20 5.17 5.34
N TRP A 120 -7.61 4.34 6.31
CA TRP A 120 -8.93 4.46 6.94
C TRP A 120 -9.11 5.78 7.67
N LEU A 121 -8.15 6.17 8.52
CA LEU A 121 -8.20 7.43 9.27
C LEU A 121 -8.31 8.63 8.33
N THR A 122 -7.54 8.62 7.24
CA THR A 122 -7.53 9.75 6.31
C THR A 122 -8.79 9.80 5.47
N PHE A 123 -9.26 8.70 4.91
CA PHE A 123 -10.50 8.69 4.12
C PHE A 123 -11.74 8.98 4.96
N LYS A 124 -11.75 8.58 6.23
CA LYS A 124 -12.82 8.94 7.17
C LYS A 124 -12.88 10.46 7.40
N GLN A 125 -11.75 11.13 7.46
CA GLN A 125 -11.67 12.56 7.75
C GLN A 125 -11.81 13.42 6.50
N CYS A 126 -11.08 13.10 5.43
CA CYS A 126 -11.09 13.85 4.19
C CYS A 126 -10.77 12.90 3.01
N PRO A 127 -11.80 12.40 2.28
CA PRO A 127 -11.60 11.50 1.15
C PRO A 127 -11.05 12.18 -0.11
N VAL A 128 -10.91 13.52 -0.12
CA VAL A 128 -10.50 14.33 -1.28
C VAL A 128 -9.12 14.97 -1.12
N ILE A 129 -8.33 14.50 -0.16
CA ILE A 129 -7.01 15.08 0.10
C ILE A 129 -5.97 14.66 -0.95
N VAL A 130 -5.29 15.64 -1.53
CA VAL A 130 -4.37 15.46 -2.67
C VAL A 130 -3.16 14.61 -2.31
N ILE A 131 -2.57 14.84 -1.13
CA ILE A 131 -1.37 14.08 -0.71
C ILE A 131 -1.61 12.59 -0.57
N VAL A 132 -2.78 12.19 -0.08
CA VAL A 132 -3.13 10.77 -0.02
C VAL A 132 -3.40 10.23 -1.42
N GLU A 133 -3.95 11.02 -2.34
CA GLU A 133 -4.10 10.54 -3.71
C GLU A 133 -2.76 10.32 -4.42
N VAL A 134 -1.80 11.22 -4.23
CA VAL A 134 -0.43 11.03 -4.74
C VAL A 134 0.21 9.78 -4.14
N PHE A 135 0.01 9.54 -2.84
CA PHE A 135 0.41 8.29 -2.19
C PHE A 135 -0.28 7.07 -2.83
N CYS A 136 -1.60 7.09 -3.02
CA CYS A 136 -2.36 6.01 -3.64
C CYS A 136 -1.85 5.70 -5.06
N LEU A 137 -1.58 6.74 -5.86
CA LEU A 137 -1.04 6.59 -7.21
C LEU A 137 0.33 5.90 -7.18
N LEU A 138 1.28 6.45 -6.42
CA LEU A 138 2.64 5.91 -6.36
C LEU A 138 2.64 4.49 -5.76
N ASN A 139 1.89 4.25 -4.69
CA ASN A 139 1.75 2.93 -4.09
C ASN A 139 1.18 1.93 -5.10
N SER A 140 0.15 2.31 -5.88
CA SER A 140 -0.46 1.43 -6.88
C SER A 140 0.50 1.12 -8.03
N ILE A 141 1.35 2.08 -8.45
CA ILE A 141 2.41 1.83 -9.44
C ILE A 141 3.38 0.77 -8.91
N VAL A 142 3.90 0.96 -7.70
CA VAL A 142 4.86 0.03 -7.10
C VAL A 142 4.23 -1.33 -6.84
N HIS A 143 3.00 -1.38 -6.32
CA HIS A 143 2.28 -2.63 -6.08
C HIS A 143 1.97 -3.36 -7.40
N THR A 144 1.65 -2.66 -8.49
CA THR A 144 1.47 -3.30 -9.80
C THR A 144 2.75 -4.02 -10.24
N VAL A 145 3.90 -3.36 -10.14
CA VAL A 145 5.21 -3.94 -10.50
C VAL A 145 5.59 -5.10 -9.56
N MET A 146 5.37 -4.93 -8.25
CA MET A 146 5.68 -5.92 -7.23
C MET A 146 4.81 -7.18 -7.36
N TYR A 147 3.49 -7.04 -7.51
CA TYR A 147 2.60 -8.19 -7.68
C TYR A 147 2.76 -8.85 -9.05
N LEU A 148 3.14 -8.10 -10.09
CA LEU A 148 3.55 -8.69 -11.37
C LEU A 148 4.79 -9.58 -11.19
N TYR A 149 5.79 -9.12 -10.42
CA TYR A 149 6.94 -9.96 -10.08
C TYR A 149 6.51 -11.20 -9.31
N TYR A 150 5.63 -11.08 -8.31
CA TYR A 150 5.16 -12.23 -7.53
C TYR A 150 4.36 -13.22 -8.35
N LEU A 151 3.49 -12.73 -9.25
CA LEU A 151 2.76 -13.52 -10.23
C LEU A 151 3.73 -14.33 -11.10
N LEU A 152 4.70 -13.67 -11.72
CA LEU A 152 5.68 -14.33 -12.58
C LEU A 152 6.52 -15.34 -11.79
N SER A 153 6.90 -15.01 -10.55
CA SER A 153 7.67 -15.90 -9.68
C SER A 153 6.91 -17.18 -9.27
N ALA A 154 5.57 -17.13 -9.27
CA ALA A 154 4.70 -18.22 -8.88
C ALA A 154 4.58 -19.31 -9.97
N PHE A 155 4.86 -19.00 -11.24
CA PHE A 155 4.95 -20.00 -12.31
C PHE A 155 6.13 -20.99 -12.13
N GLY A 156 7.05 -20.68 -11.22
CA GLY A 156 8.04 -21.64 -10.72
C GLY A 156 9.45 -21.46 -11.30
N PRO A 157 10.33 -22.46 -11.11
CA PRO A 157 11.76 -22.35 -11.39
C PRO A 157 12.12 -22.07 -12.86
N GLN A 158 11.20 -22.33 -13.79
CA GLN A 158 11.40 -22.07 -15.21
C GLN A 158 11.39 -20.56 -15.52
N ILE A 159 10.59 -19.78 -14.79
CA ILE A 159 10.46 -18.32 -15.01
C ILE A 159 11.43 -17.52 -14.13
N GLN A 160 11.76 -18.02 -12.94
CA GLN A 160 12.61 -17.33 -11.97
C GLN A 160 13.97 -16.82 -12.51
N PRO A 161 14.69 -17.53 -13.40
CA PRO A 161 15.94 -17.05 -14.00
C PRO A 161 15.79 -15.74 -14.78
N TYR A 162 14.62 -15.50 -15.38
CA TYR A 162 14.34 -14.29 -16.15
C TYR A 162 13.96 -13.10 -15.27
N LEU A 163 13.76 -13.31 -13.96
CA LEU A 163 13.36 -12.28 -12.99
C LEU A 163 14.56 -11.56 -12.35
N TRP A 164 15.61 -11.29 -13.14
CA TRP A 164 16.84 -10.60 -12.71
C TRP A 164 16.59 -9.18 -12.18
N TRP A 165 15.45 -8.60 -12.52
CA TRP A 165 15.09 -7.22 -12.18
C TRP A 165 14.50 -7.05 -10.76
N LYS A 166 14.46 -8.11 -9.94
CA LYS A 166 14.03 -8.05 -8.52
C LYS A 166 14.64 -6.85 -7.77
N ARG A 167 15.94 -6.60 -7.98
CA ARG A 167 16.69 -5.50 -7.33
C ARG A 167 16.15 -4.11 -7.67
N TYR A 168 15.55 -3.93 -8.84
CA TYR A 168 14.98 -2.64 -9.24
C TYR A 168 13.64 -2.38 -8.58
N ILE A 169 12.91 -3.41 -8.13
CA ILE A 169 11.67 -3.25 -7.37
C ILE A 169 11.97 -2.57 -6.04
N THR A 170 13.00 -3.02 -5.33
CA THR A 170 13.43 -2.39 -4.07
C THR A 170 13.88 -0.95 -4.28
N ARG A 171 14.61 -0.67 -5.37
CA ARG A 171 14.97 0.70 -5.75
C ARG A 171 13.74 1.56 -6.04
N LEU A 172 12.74 1.00 -6.72
CA LEU A 172 11.49 1.68 -7.03
C LEU A 172 10.71 2.02 -5.75
N GLN A 173 10.67 1.12 -4.76
CA GLN A 173 10.09 1.37 -3.43
C GLN A 173 10.81 2.52 -2.70
N LEU A 174 12.14 2.53 -2.69
CA LEU A 174 12.93 3.60 -2.09
C LEU A 174 12.68 4.96 -2.79
N ILE A 175 12.61 4.97 -4.12
CA ILE A 175 12.28 6.17 -4.91
C ILE A 175 10.88 6.67 -4.56
N GLN A 176 9.88 5.78 -4.45
CA GLN A 176 8.54 6.16 -4.00
C GLN A 176 8.60 6.88 -2.64
N PHE A 177 9.30 6.31 -1.65
CA PHE A 177 9.39 6.94 -0.33
C PHE A 177 10.12 8.28 -0.37
N ALA A 178 11.19 8.40 -1.14
CA ALA A 178 11.90 9.66 -1.32
C ALA A 178 10.99 10.76 -1.93
N ILE A 179 10.22 10.41 -2.96
CA ILE A 179 9.23 11.33 -3.56
C ILE A 179 8.19 11.76 -2.52
N LEU A 180 7.65 10.80 -1.75
CA LEU A 180 6.66 11.08 -0.71
C LEU A 180 7.21 11.94 0.43
N ILE A 181 8.49 11.79 0.80
CA ILE A 181 9.16 12.64 1.78
C ILE A 181 9.17 14.09 1.29
N VAL A 182 9.72 14.32 0.10
CA VAL A 182 9.82 15.67 -0.49
C VAL A 182 8.43 16.30 -0.63
N TYR A 183 7.47 15.52 -1.12
CA TYR A 183 6.10 15.97 -1.31
C TYR A 183 5.37 16.25 0.01
N SER A 184 5.63 15.47 1.07
CA SER A 184 5.09 15.74 2.41
C SER A 184 5.65 17.04 3.00
N ILE A 185 6.97 17.28 2.87
CA ILE A 185 7.59 18.54 3.30
C ILE A 185 6.93 19.71 2.56
N TYR A 186 6.80 19.61 1.23
CA TYR A 186 6.14 20.62 0.42
C TYR A 186 4.70 20.89 0.88
N CYS A 187 3.90 19.85 1.11
CA CYS A 187 2.51 20.01 1.54
C CYS A 187 2.39 20.66 2.91
N VAL A 188 3.25 20.30 3.86
CA VAL A 188 3.26 20.86 5.22
C VAL A 188 3.71 22.33 5.22
N THR A 189 4.66 22.71 4.36
CA THR A 189 5.17 24.09 4.31
C THR A 189 4.34 25.03 3.43
N SER A 190 3.61 24.51 2.43
CA SER A 190 2.90 25.32 1.42
C SER A 190 1.48 25.74 1.81
N GLY A 191 0.97 25.32 2.97
CA GLY A 191 -0.30 25.79 3.52
C GLY A 191 -0.99 24.77 4.43
N ASP A 192 -2.06 25.21 5.10
CA ASP A 192 -2.87 24.36 5.96
C ASP A 192 -3.52 23.22 5.18
N LEU A 193 -2.98 22.01 5.33
CA LEU A 193 -3.73 20.79 5.08
C LEU A 193 -4.94 20.83 6.01
N ASP A 194 -6.15 20.70 5.49
CA ASP A 194 -7.37 20.72 6.31
C ASP A 194 -7.60 19.34 6.94
N LEU A 195 -6.66 18.96 7.81
CA LEU A 195 -6.63 17.73 8.59
C LEU A 195 -6.36 18.07 10.06
N PRO A 196 -6.77 17.19 11.00
CA PRO A 196 -6.27 17.25 12.36
C PRO A 196 -4.75 17.22 12.38
N GLU A 197 -4.14 18.10 13.18
CA GLU A 197 -2.69 18.26 13.25
C GLU A 197 -1.96 16.93 13.54
N SER A 198 -2.54 16.11 14.42
CA SER A 198 -2.03 14.76 14.72
C SER A 198 -1.98 13.86 13.49
N LEU A 199 -2.99 13.91 12.61
CA LEU A 199 -3.05 13.09 11.40
C LEU A 199 -2.09 13.61 10.32
N LYS A 200 -1.89 14.93 10.22
CA LYS A 200 -0.88 15.53 9.33
C LYS A 200 0.51 15.01 9.65
N TRP A 201 0.94 15.14 10.91
CA TRP A 201 2.28 14.71 11.35
C TRP A 201 2.42 13.19 11.31
N LEU A 202 1.37 12.47 11.71
CA LEU A 202 1.35 11.01 11.60
C LEU A 202 1.50 10.56 10.15
N GLY A 203 0.89 11.23 9.17
CA GLY A 203 1.09 10.91 7.76
C GLY A 203 2.48 11.31 7.24
N ALA A 204 2.93 12.52 7.57
CA ALA A 204 4.18 13.08 7.07
C ALA A 204 5.42 12.32 7.56
N ILE A 205 5.40 11.75 8.76
CA ILE A 205 6.54 10.99 9.32
C ILE A 205 6.68 9.58 8.73
N GLN A 206 5.60 9.01 8.19
CA GLN A 206 5.58 7.60 7.76
C GLN A 206 6.53 7.31 6.59
N PRO A 207 6.59 8.14 5.53
CA PRO A 207 7.58 7.97 4.48
C PRO A 207 9.02 7.94 4.99
N PHE A 208 9.37 8.72 6.03
CA PHE A 208 10.69 8.69 6.65
C PHE A 208 10.96 7.37 7.36
N ILE A 209 9.99 6.89 8.15
CA ILE A 209 10.09 5.60 8.84
C ILE A 209 10.28 4.47 7.82
N PHE A 210 9.45 4.43 6.77
CA PHE A 210 9.56 3.42 5.72
C PHE A 210 10.88 3.51 4.97
N PHE A 211 11.36 4.71 4.64
CA PHE A 211 12.65 4.90 3.99
C PHE A 211 13.80 4.35 4.85
N TYR A 212 13.87 4.74 6.12
CA TYR A 212 14.90 4.28 7.07
C TYR A 212 14.89 2.76 7.25
N MET A 213 13.71 2.14 7.29
CA MET A 213 13.59 0.70 7.46
C MET A 213 13.91 -0.10 6.18
N PHE A 214 13.83 0.53 5.01
CA PHE A 214 14.14 -0.08 3.71
C PHE A 214 15.60 0.13 3.26
N SER A 215 16.28 1.16 3.78
CA SER A 215 17.68 1.50 3.52
C SER A 215 18.64 0.69 4.36
#